data_AF-A3DI45-F1
#
_entry.id   AF-A3DI45-F1
#
_cell.length_a   1.000
_cell.length_b   1.000
_cell.length_c   1.000
_cell.angle_alpha   90.00
_cell.angle_beta   90.00
_cell.angle_gamma   90.00
#
_symmetry.space_group_name_H-M   'P 1'
#
loop_
_entity.id
_entity.type
_entity.pdbx_description
1 polymer ?
#
loop_
_entity_poly.entity_id
_entity_poly.type
_entity_poly.pdbx_seq_one_letter_code
_entity_poly.pdbx_strand_id
1 'polypeptide(L)'
;MSNEQNSKNNSKIVLISSVVILILVFVVLVSKLGSGSKPSNSPDSPKISQSDYIKEKINTPINLDTYVKNALTCGSLAVTDDYIFYSNSEGLYRINKDGSNKLELEQGEISNINIYNNYLYYTKRISENKTISSTNYTHNIIKQSFDGSEKTEIASMNCQRIDSMLAVNDLLIYKLVIFEGDGGKDDYGEETGKLVSKYQAVSLENPEDIGDVSEQQFSSIMTLNYPFNQTELNQYLREAGYDNFSVKSAYSVSDTMYFETRRMKNPRDTVIFSISKKDSKLNLIARYDTVEENDYTIEYTLTGFSYNESDNSLYYILSTRKRDKNNVITGEKLEMCKLDLSSNSITVIDTILSKGF
;
A
#
# COMPACT_ATOMS: atom_id res chain seq x y z
N MET A 1 41.74 53.96 36.69
CA MET A 1 41.63 55.32 37.25
C MET A 1 41.73 56.26 36.06
N SER A 2 40.65 56.61 35.35
CA SER A 2 39.44 57.36 35.70
C SER A 2 39.43 58.67 34.94
N ASN A 3 38.29 58.91 34.27
CA ASN A 3 37.69 60.15 33.76
C ASN A 3 37.92 60.45 32.26
N GLU A 4 36.90 60.31 31.40
CA GLU A 4 35.72 61.22 31.20
C GLU A 4 36.16 62.62 30.70
N GLN A 5 35.64 63.22 29.61
CA GLN A 5 34.27 63.28 29.11
C GLN A 5 34.20 63.83 27.66
N ASN A 6 33.26 63.26 26.88
CA ASN A 6 32.29 63.85 25.94
C ASN A 6 32.50 65.20 25.20
N SER A 7 32.23 65.20 23.87
CA SER A 7 31.65 66.34 23.14
C SER A 7 31.12 66.01 21.72
N LYS A 8 29.79 66.13 21.57
CA LYS A 8 28.97 66.68 20.45
C LYS A 8 28.69 65.94 19.13
N ASN A 9 27.36 65.82 18.92
CA ASN A 9 26.56 65.57 17.72
C ASN A 9 26.98 66.29 16.43
N ASN A 10 26.77 65.61 15.30
CA ASN A 10 26.27 66.22 14.06
C ASN A 10 25.41 65.21 13.27
N SER A 11 24.20 65.64 12.91
CA SER A 11 23.21 64.93 12.12
C SER A 11 23.53 64.98 10.63
N LYS A 12 23.39 63.84 9.93
CA LYS A 12 23.15 63.79 8.48
C LYS A 12 22.12 62.71 8.18
N ILE A 13 20.91 63.17 7.86
CA ILE A 13 19.84 62.42 7.20
C ILE A 13 20.33 62.10 5.78
N VAL A 14 20.38 60.82 5.42
CA VAL A 14 20.63 60.38 4.04
C VAL A 14 19.35 59.73 3.52
N LEU A 15 18.83 60.32 2.45
CA LEU A 15 17.74 59.82 1.61
C LEU A 15 18.05 58.38 1.16
N ILE A 16 17.18 57.43 1.51
CA ILE A 16 16.98 56.22 0.69
C ILE A 16 15.76 56.48 -0.18
N SER A 17 16.07 56.77 -1.44
CA SER A 17 15.19 57.22 -2.49
C SER A 17 14.37 56.08 -3.11
N SER A 18 13.06 56.31 -3.18
CA SER A 18 12.15 56.06 -4.32
C SER A 18 11.92 54.64 -4.88
N VAL A 19 12.70 53.61 -4.57
CA VAL A 19 12.46 52.26 -5.14
C VAL A 19 11.52 51.40 -4.27
N VAL A 20 11.59 51.56 -2.93
CA VAL A 20 10.82 50.72 -1.99
C VAL A 20 9.34 51.15 -1.91
N ILE A 21 9.03 52.43 -2.15
CA ILE A 21 7.65 52.94 -2.10
C ILE A 21 6.84 52.53 -3.35
N LEU A 22 7.48 52.39 -4.52
CA LEU A 22 6.81 51.93 -5.74
C LEU A 22 6.40 50.45 -5.69
N ILE A 23 7.17 49.60 -5.01
CA ILE A 23 6.84 48.17 -4.84
C ILE A 23 5.64 48.00 -3.89
N LEU A 24 5.56 48.80 -2.80
CA LEU A 24 4.44 48.74 -1.86
C LEU A 24 3.12 49.26 -2.46
N VAL A 25 3.16 50.28 -3.34
CA VAL A 25 1.95 50.77 -4.02
C VAL A 25 1.45 49.78 -5.08
N PHE A 26 2.34 49.03 -5.75
CA PHE A 26 1.93 48.00 -6.72
C PHE A 26 1.29 46.78 -6.03
N VAL A 27 1.79 46.37 -4.87
CA VAL A 27 1.21 45.24 -4.09
C VAL A 27 -0.19 45.60 -3.55
N VAL A 28 -0.42 46.86 -3.15
CA VAL A 28 -1.74 47.29 -2.65
C VAL A 28 -2.78 47.47 -3.76
N LEU A 29 -2.36 47.83 -4.99
CA LEU A 29 -3.25 48.00 -6.15
C LEU A 29 -3.68 46.68 -6.79
N VAL A 30 -2.87 45.61 -6.72
CA VAL A 30 -3.27 44.27 -7.20
C VAL A 30 -4.24 43.59 -6.22
N SER A 31 -4.22 43.95 -4.93
CA SER A 31 -5.16 43.41 -3.93
C SER A 31 -6.54 44.10 -3.88
N LYS A 32 -6.86 45.03 -4.80
CA LYS A 32 -8.15 45.75 -4.80
C LYS A 32 -8.90 45.85 -6.13
N LEU A 33 -8.48 45.10 -7.15
CA LEU A 33 -9.28 44.90 -8.37
C LEU A 33 -9.81 43.47 -8.42
N GLY A 34 -10.97 43.27 -7.80
CA GLY A 34 -11.69 42.00 -7.83
C GLY A 34 -12.96 41.95 -6.98
N SER A 35 -13.60 43.07 -6.67
CA SER A 35 -14.93 43.08 -6.04
C SER A 35 -15.96 43.64 -7.01
N GLY A 36 -16.42 42.78 -7.93
CA GLY A 36 -17.61 43.01 -8.74
C GLY A 36 -18.66 41.98 -8.35
N SER A 37 -19.66 42.38 -7.58
CA SER A 37 -20.83 41.57 -7.26
C SER A 37 -21.77 41.45 -8.46
N LYS A 38 -22.13 40.23 -8.87
CA LYS A 38 -23.40 39.85 -9.55
C LYS A 38 -23.55 38.31 -9.62
N PRO A 39 -24.77 37.79 -9.89
CA PRO A 39 -25.54 36.97 -8.95
C PRO A 39 -25.35 35.46 -9.13
N SER A 40 -25.82 34.74 -8.12
CA SER A 40 -25.93 33.28 -8.01
C SER A 40 -26.43 32.59 -9.28
N ASN A 41 -25.64 31.65 -9.79
CA ASN A 41 -26.09 30.45 -10.50
C ASN A 41 -25.10 29.32 -10.14
N SER A 42 -25.63 28.10 -9.99
CA SER A 42 -24.97 26.91 -9.43
C SER A 42 -23.57 26.63 -9.98
N PRO A 43 -22.64 26.05 -9.20
CA PRO A 43 -21.39 25.58 -9.75
C PRO A 43 -21.64 24.22 -10.45
N ASP A 44 -21.80 24.26 -11.76
CA ASP A 44 -21.23 23.21 -12.59
C ASP A 44 -19.75 23.10 -12.20
N SER A 45 -19.37 21.96 -11.64
CA SER A 45 -17.97 21.65 -11.39
C SER A 45 -17.20 21.75 -12.71
N PRO A 46 -15.98 22.29 -12.76
CA PRO A 46 -15.16 22.18 -13.95
C PRO A 46 -14.95 20.68 -14.18
N LYS A 47 -15.54 20.14 -15.26
CA LYS A 47 -15.14 18.83 -15.76
C LYS A 47 -13.67 18.97 -16.13
N ILE A 48 -12.78 18.50 -15.27
CA ILE A 48 -11.39 18.26 -15.63
C ILE A 48 -11.46 17.30 -16.80
N SER A 49 -11.23 17.81 -18.01
CA SER A 49 -11.13 16.98 -19.20
C SER A 49 -9.97 16.03 -18.93
N GLN A 50 -10.27 14.75 -18.75
CA GLN A 50 -9.28 13.70 -18.54
C GLN A 50 -8.14 13.87 -19.55
N SER A 51 -6.90 13.91 -19.04
CA SER A 51 -5.70 14.07 -19.86
C SER A 51 -5.67 12.97 -20.93
N ASP A 52 -5.46 13.34 -22.19
CA ASP A 52 -5.45 12.38 -23.31
C ASP A 52 -4.32 11.35 -23.13
N TYR A 53 -3.24 11.74 -22.45
CA TYR A 53 -2.18 10.83 -22.03
C TYR A 53 -2.71 9.69 -21.15
N ILE A 54 -3.52 10.01 -20.12
CA ILE A 54 -4.09 8.99 -19.22
C ILE A 54 -5.03 8.06 -19.97
N LYS A 55 -5.87 8.60 -20.87
CA LYS A 55 -6.78 7.79 -21.70
C LYS A 55 -6.02 6.83 -22.59
N GLU A 56 -4.92 7.26 -23.18
CA GLU A 56 -4.09 6.41 -24.04
C GLU A 56 -3.40 5.31 -23.23
N LYS A 57 -2.68 5.69 -22.17
CA LYS A 57 -1.88 4.77 -21.35
C LYS A 57 -2.73 3.73 -20.63
N ILE A 58 -3.92 4.08 -20.14
CA ILE A 58 -4.79 3.11 -19.44
C ILE A 58 -5.36 2.02 -20.36
N ASN A 59 -5.49 2.31 -21.65
CA ASN A 59 -5.97 1.35 -22.64
C ASN A 59 -4.82 0.58 -23.31
N THR A 60 -3.57 0.89 -22.94
CA THR A 60 -2.39 0.16 -23.42
C THR A 60 -2.34 -1.22 -22.77
N PRO A 61 -2.08 -2.30 -23.53
CA PRO A 61 -1.91 -3.63 -22.97
C PRO A 61 -0.87 -3.64 -21.83
N ILE A 62 -1.19 -4.31 -20.74
CA ILE A 62 -0.28 -4.46 -19.60
C ILE A 62 0.59 -5.69 -19.82
N ASN A 63 1.92 -5.50 -19.74
CA ASN A 63 2.83 -6.61 -19.61
C ASN A 63 2.75 -7.16 -18.18
N LEU A 64 2.27 -8.38 -18.02
CA LEU A 64 2.19 -9.07 -16.72
C LEU A 64 3.54 -9.69 -16.36
N ASP A 65 4.55 -8.84 -16.18
CA ASP A 65 5.83 -9.27 -15.65
C ASP A 65 5.74 -9.69 -14.17
N THR A 66 6.84 -10.20 -13.63
CA THR A 66 6.91 -10.68 -12.25
C THR A 66 6.57 -9.58 -11.23
N TYR A 67 6.98 -8.34 -11.44
CA TYR A 67 6.72 -7.24 -10.50
C TYR A 67 5.24 -6.84 -10.50
N VAL A 68 4.63 -6.74 -11.70
CA VAL A 68 3.19 -6.47 -11.85
C VAL A 68 2.38 -7.59 -11.20
N LYS A 69 2.72 -8.86 -11.48
CA LYS A 69 2.04 -10.00 -10.85
C LYS A 69 2.18 -9.98 -9.33
N ASN A 70 3.37 -9.70 -8.81
CA ASN A 70 3.61 -9.61 -7.35
C ASN A 70 2.77 -8.50 -6.71
N ALA A 71 2.70 -7.31 -7.32
CA ALA A 71 1.88 -6.22 -6.82
C ALA A 71 0.38 -6.54 -6.81
N LEU A 72 -0.09 -7.29 -7.81
CA LEU A 72 -1.47 -7.77 -7.89
C LEU A 72 -1.81 -8.88 -6.88
N THR A 73 -0.81 -9.63 -6.39
CA THR A 73 -1.01 -10.70 -5.40
C THR A 73 -0.77 -10.26 -3.95
N CYS A 74 0.11 -9.28 -3.72
CA CYS A 74 0.51 -8.89 -2.38
C CYS A 74 0.86 -7.40 -2.30
N GLY A 75 0.07 -6.64 -1.54
CA GLY A 75 0.32 -5.21 -1.31
C GLY A 75 1.31 -4.88 -0.18
N SER A 76 1.83 -5.88 0.54
CA SER A 76 2.72 -5.69 1.71
C SER A 76 4.10 -6.32 1.52
N LEU A 77 4.37 -6.90 0.35
CA LEU A 77 5.62 -7.58 0.03
C LEU A 77 5.96 -7.33 -1.44
N ALA A 78 7.22 -7.01 -1.70
CA ALA A 78 7.77 -6.94 -3.05
C ALA A 78 9.19 -7.52 -3.04
N VAL A 79 9.62 -8.12 -4.15
CA VAL A 79 10.90 -8.84 -4.23
C VAL A 79 11.59 -8.50 -5.53
N THR A 80 12.90 -8.23 -5.47
CA THR A 80 13.82 -8.13 -6.61
C THR A 80 14.84 -9.26 -6.55
N ASP A 81 15.77 -9.30 -7.51
CA ASP A 81 16.91 -10.22 -7.48
C ASP A 81 17.78 -10.07 -6.23
N ASP A 82 17.87 -8.86 -5.67
CA ASP A 82 18.76 -8.53 -4.56
C ASP A 82 18.04 -8.39 -3.21
N TYR A 83 16.80 -7.89 -3.22
CA TYR A 83 16.13 -7.38 -2.02
C TYR A 83 14.71 -7.93 -1.87
N ILE A 84 14.28 -7.96 -0.60
CA ILE A 84 12.89 -8.12 -0.20
C ILE A 84 12.46 -6.82 0.48
N PHE A 85 11.35 -6.26 0.02
CA PHE A 85 10.71 -5.10 0.61
C PHE A 85 9.41 -5.53 1.28
N TYR A 86 9.18 -5.08 2.51
CA TYR A 86 7.97 -5.45 3.23
C TYR A 86 7.50 -4.34 4.16
N SER A 87 6.20 -4.28 4.39
CA SER A 87 5.63 -3.43 5.44
C SER A 87 5.11 -4.27 6.61
N ASN A 88 5.21 -3.70 7.81
CA ASN A 88 4.56 -4.20 9.01
C ASN A 88 3.84 -3.02 9.71
N SER A 89 3.44 -3.20 10.98
CA SER A 89 2.79 -2.15 11.76
C SER A 89 3.67 -0.92 12.08
N GLU A 90 4.99 -1.02 11.90
CA GLU A 90 5.96 0.00 12.28
C GLU A 90 6.45 0.81 11.08
N GLY A 91 6.51 0.21 9.89
CA GLY A 91 6.98 0.90 8.70
C GLY A 91 7.24 0.00 7.49
N LEU A 92 7.99 0.57 6.55
CA LEU A 92 8.53 -0.08 5.35
C LEU A 92 10.01 -0.41 5.55
N TYR A 93 10.37 -1.63 5.21
CA TYR A 93 11.72 -2.14 5.37
C TYR A 93 12.20 -2.79 4.08
N ARG A 94 13.52 -2.81 3.93
CA ARG A 94 14.26 -3.62 2.97
C ARG A 94 15.15 -4.59 3.72
N ILE A 95 15.31 -5.80 3.20
CA ILE A 95 16.26 -6.78 3.69
C ILE A 95 16.89 -7.53 2.51
N ASN A 96 18.12 -8.01 2.66
CA ASN A 96 18.71 -8.91 1.68
C ASN A 96 18.01 -10.28 1.74
N LYS A 97 18.09 -11.06 0.65
CA LYS A 97 17.45 -12.39 0.57
C LYS A 97 18.02 -13.42 1.57
N ASP A 98 19.17 -13.13 2.17
CA ASP A 98 19.82 -13.93 3.22
C ASP A 98 19.51 -13.44 4.65
N GLY A 99 18.68 -12.41 4.80
CA GLY A 99 18.32 -11.81 6.10
C GLY A 99 19.29 -10.73 6.59
N SER A 100 20.38 -10.45 5.86
CA SER A 100 21.33 -9.41 6.23
C SER A 100 20.87 -8.01 5.79
N ASN A 101 21.58 -6.97 6.27
CA ASN A 101 21.45 -5.58 5.84
C ASN A 101 20.01 -5.02 5.86
N LYS A 102 19.25 -5.38 6.90
CA LYS A 102 17.93 -4.80 7.15
C LYS A 102 18.04 -3.27 7.27
N LEU A 103 17.20 -2.58 6.50
CA LEU A 103 17.13 -1.13 6.40
C LEU A 103 15.68 -0.68 6.55
N GLU A 104 15.42 0.25 7.48
CA GLU A 104 14.14 0.96 7.55
C GLU A 104 14.14 2.07 6.50
N LEU A 105 13.14 2.07 5.62
CA LEU A 105 13.00 3.04 4.53
C LEU A 105 12.01 4.16 4.87
N GLU A 106 10.97 3.83 5.65
CA GLU A 106 9.90 4.75 6.03
C GLU A 106 9.17 4.26 7.28
N GLN A 107 8.69 5.19 8.11
CA GLN A 107 7.90 4.88 9.31
C GLN A 107 6.40 5.09 9.07
N GLY A 108 5.58 4.31 9.78
CA GLY A 108 4.13 4.47 9.85
C GLY A 108 3.35 3.42 9.06
N GLU A 109 2.09 3.73 8.79
CA GLU A 109 1.18 2.80 8.11
C GLU A 109 1.43 2.80 6.59
N ILE A 110 2.09 1.74 6.11
CA ILE A 110 2.48 1.56 4.71
C ILE A 110 1.73 0.39 4.07
N SER A 111 1.22 0.59 2.86
CA SER A 111 0.54 -0.43 2.06
C SER A 111 0.80 -0.25 0.56
N ASN A 112 0.29 -1.18 -0.25
CA ASN A 112 0.36 -1.21 -1.71
C ASN A 112 1.78 -1.08 -2.29
N ILE A 113 2.73 -1.85 -1.77
CA ILE A 113 4.11 -1.83 -2.27
C ILE A 113 4.16 -2.37 -3.71
N ASN A 114 4.72 -1.58 -4.61
CA ASN A 114 4.90 -1.85 -6.02
C ASN A 114 6.36 -1.61 -6.42
N ILE A 115 6.85 -2.35 -7.42
CA ILE A 115 8.14 -2.10 -8.05
C ILE A 115 7.88 -1.75 -9.52
N TYR A 116 8.41 -0.61 -9.96
CA TYR A 116 8.35 -0.21 -11.36
C TYR A 116 9.59 0.62 -11.73
N ASN A 117 10.24 0.32 -12.85
CA ASN A 117 11.44 1.01 -13.33
C ASN A 117 12.53 1.23 -12.24
N ASN A 118 12.82 0.21 -11.43
CA ASN A 118 13.80 0.23 -10.32
C ASN A 118 13.48 1.21 -9.16
N TYR A 119 12.22 1.62 -9.02
CA TYR A 119 11.73 2.37 -7.87
C TYR A 119 10.63 1.60 -7.15
N LEU A 120 10.53 1.85 -5.84
CA LEU A 120 9.37 1.50 -5.03
C LEU A 120 8.30 2.56 -5.22
N TYR A 121 7.06 2.09 -5.27
CA TYR A 121 5.87 2.90 -5.15
C TYR A 121 5.02 2.33 -4.03
N TYR A 122 4.58 3.16 -3.10
CA TYR A 122 3.77 2.70 -1.96
C TYR A 122 2.85 3.81 -1.47
N THR A 123 1.83 3.39 -0.73
CA THR A 123 0.90 4.31 -0.08
C THR A 123 1.25 4.43 1.40
N LYS A 124 1.32 5.66 1.89
CA LYS A 124 1.53 5.99 3.30
C LYS A 124 0.34 6.75 3.83
N ARG A 125 -0.25 6.30 4.94
CA ARG A 125 -1.23 7.11 5.67
C ARG A 125 -0.51 8.08 6.58
N ILE A 126 -0.88 9.35 6.49
CA ILE A 126 -0.39 10.41 7.37
C ILE A 126 -1.33 10.43 8.57
N SER A 127 -0.93 9.74 9.63
CA SER A 127 -1.76 9.49 10.80
C SER A 127 -1.75 10.67 11.77
N GLU A 128 -2.95 11.03 12.23
CA GLU A 128 -3.18 11.53 13.59
C GLU A 128 -3.75 10.36 14.43
N ASN A 129 -3.23 10.24 15.67
CA ASN A 129 -3.33 9.20 16.71
C ASN A 129 -4.44 8.11 16.78
N LYS A 130 -5.51 8.08 15.96
CA LYS A 130 -6.51 6.98 15.95
C LYS A 130 -7.16 6.75 14.58
N THR A 131 -7.42 5.47 14.25
CA THR A 131 -8.30 5.06 13.14
C THR A 131 -9.76 5.03 13.59
N ILE A 132 -10.57 5.86 12.95
CA ILE A 132 -12.01 6.00 13.12
C ILE A 132 -12.61 5.59 11.77
N SER A 133 -13.53 4.63 11.77
CA SER A 133 -14.10 4.08 10.55
C SER A 133 -14.88 5.13 9.75
N SER A 134 -15.46 6.12 10.40
CA SER A 134 -16.21 7.22 9.81
C SER A 134 -15.34 8.45 9.54
N THR A 135 -14.07 8.26 9.14
CA THR A 135 -13.16 9.39 8.90
C THR A 135 -12.23 9.13 7.72
N ASN A 136 -11.98 10.20 6.96
CA ASN A 136 -10.96 10.22 5.92
C ASN A 136 -9.64 10.75 6.49
N TYR A 137 -8.54 10.17 6.06
CA TYR A 137 -7.19 10.55 6.43
C TYR A 137 -6.42 11.00 5.19
N THR A 138 -5.41 11.83 5.40
CA THR A 138 -4.44 12.14 4.35
C THR A 138 -3.61 10.90 4.06
N HIS A 139 -3.57 10.50 2.80
CA HIS A 139 -2.72 9.45 2.27
C HIS A 139 -1.82 10.03 1.19
N ASN A 140 -0.56 9.63 1.20
CA ASN A 140 0.39 9.94 0.15
C ASN A 140 0.69 8.69 -0.67
N ILE A 141 0.85 8.87 -1.98
CA ILE A 141 1.54 7.91 -2.84
C ILE A 141 2.98 8.40 -3.01
N ILE A 142 3.94 7.55 -2.68
CA ILE A 142 5.35 7.91 -2.63
C ILE A 142 6.13 7.04 -3.61
N LYS A 143 7.03 7.66 -4.36
CA LYS A 143 8.10 7.02 -5.14
C LYS A 143 9.40 7.08 -4.33
N GLN A 144 10.09 5.96 -4.20
CA GLN A 144 11.35 5.90 -3.45
C GLN A 144 12.36 4.95 -4.11
N SER A 145 13.62 5.35 -4.14
CA SER A 145 14.75 4.48 -4.49
C SER A 145 14.89 3.32 -3.50
N PHE A 146 15.52 2.22 -3.92
CA PHE A 146 15.66 1.01 -3.11
C PHE A 146 16.54 1.19 -1.86
N ASP A 147 17.42 2.18 -1.81
CA ASP A 147 18.22 2.52 -0.63
C ASP A 147 17.65 3.70 0.16
N GLY A 148 16.54 4.29 -0.32
CA GLY A 148 15.88 5.42 0.31
C GLY A 148 16.54 6.78 0.07
N SER A 149 17.62 6.88 -0.71
CA SER A 149 18.34 8.14 -0.93
C SER A 149 17.51 9.17 -1.72
N GLU A 150 16.69 8.68 -2.65
CA GLU A 150 15.72 9.45 -3.42
C GLU A 150 14.30 9.11 -2.98
N LYS A 151 13.52 10.15 -2.67
CA LYS A 151 12.11 10.05 -2.27
C LYS A 151 11.31 11.23 -2.81
N THR A 152 10.14 10.95 -3.38
CA THR A 152 9.25 11.97 -3.92
C THR A 152 7.80 11.59 -3.69
N GLU A 153 7.00 12.52 -3.19
CA GLU A 153 5.54 12.39 -3.14
C GLU A 153 4.97 12.59 -4.55
N ILE A 154 4.18 11.63 -5.02
CA ILE A 154 3.54 11.68 -6.34
C ILE A 154 2.13 12.27 -6.23
N ALA A 155 1.40 11.90 -5.18
CA ALA A 155 0.04 12.38 -4.96
C ALA A 155 -0.32 12.39 -3.48
N SER A 156 -1.21 13.31 -3.10
CA SER A 156 -1.83 13.39 -1.77
C SER A 156 -3.34 13.46 -1.89
N MET A 157 -4.03 12.66 -1.10
CA MET A 157 -5.49 12.56 -1.14
C MET A 157 -6.08 12.34 0.26
N ASN A 158 -7.26 12.89 0.48
CA ASN A 158 -8.03 12.67 1.70
C ASN A 158 -9.07 11.57 1.44
N CYS A 159 -8.86 10.40 2.03
CA CYS A 159 -9.72 9.22 1.86
C CYS A 159 -9.61 8.31 3.10
N GLN A 160 -10.55 7.40 3.29
CA GLN A 160 -10.48 6.42 4.37
C GLN A 160 -9.29 5.49 4.17
N ARG A 161 -9.05 5.03 2.94
CA ARG A 161 -7.87 4.26 2.52
C ARG A 161 -7.67 4.26 1.02
N ILE A 162 -6.44 4.02 0.60
CA ILE A 162 -6.11 3.57 -0.77
C ILE A 162 -6.15 2.04 -0.75
N ASP A 163 -7.20 1.46 -1.31
CA ASP A 163 -7.57 0.05 -1.16
C ASP A 163 -6.71 -0.88 -2.03
N SER A 164 -6.29 -0.40 -3.20
CA SER A 164 -5.39 -1.12 -4.11
C SER A 164 -4.68 -0.12 -5.02
N MET A 165 -3.45 -0.42 -5.41
CA MET A 165 -2.66 0.38 -6.35
C MET A 165 -1.75 -0.50 -7.19
N LEU A 166 -1.60 -0.14 -8.47
CA LEU A 166 -0.69 -0.76 -9.41
C LEU A 166 0.15 0.30 -10.14
N ALA A 167 1.47 0.14 -10.14
CA ALA A 167 2.39 0.91 -10.95
C ALA A 167 2.69 0.17 -12.26
N VAL A 168 2.21 0.69 -13.39
CA VAL A 168 2.33 0.03 -14.70
C VAL A 168 2.14 1.02 -15.85
N ASN A 169 2.76 0.78 -17.00
CA ASN A 169 2.61 1.61 -18.21
C ASN A 169 2.81 3.13 -17.93
N ASP A 170 3.79 3.48 -17.11
CA ASP A 170 4.08 4.85 -16.67
C ASP A 170 2.90 5.53 -15.92
N LEU A 171 2.00 4.74 -15.36
CA LEU A 171 0.88 5.18 -14.53
C LEU A 171 0.96 4.56 -13.13
N LEU A 172 0.37 5.25 -12.17
CA LEU A 172 -0.16 4.64 -10.95
C LEU A 172 -1.67 4.61 -11.07
N ILE A 173 -2.25 3.41 -11.03
CA ILE A 173 -3.69 3.18 -11.09
C ILE A 173 -4.15 2.70 -9.73
N TYR A 174 -5.11 3.38 -9.11
CA TYR A 174 -5.48 3.11 -7.72
C TYR A 174 -6.97 3.30 -7.43
N LYS A 175 -7.43 2.61 -6.40
CA LYS A 175 -8.78 2.69 -5.86
C LYS A 175 -8.76 3.39 -4.51
N LEU A 176 -9.51 4.48 -4.41
CA LEU A 176 -9.80 5.18 -3.17
C LEU A 176 -11.10 4.65 -2.58
N VAL A 177 -11.12 4.49 -1.26
CA VAL A 177 -12.34 4.34 -0.49
C VAL A 177 -12.50 5.61 0.34
N ILE A 178 -13.59 6.33 0.10
CA ILE A 178 -13.88 7.64 0.70
C ILE A 178 -15.10 7.48 1.59
N PHE A 179 -15.00 7.95 2.83
CA PHE A 179 -16.15 8.13 3.70
C PHE A 179 -16.85 9.44 3.36
N GLU A 180 -18.14 9.36 3.03
CA GLU A 180 -19.01 10.50 2.80
C GLU A 180 -20.02 10.57 3.96
N GLY A 181 -19.84 11.55 4.83
CA GLY A 181 -20.75 11.81 5.94
C GLY A 181 -22.12 12.29 5.46
N ASP A 182 -23.18 11.86 6.13
CA ASP A 182 -24.55 12.32 5.88
C ASP A 182 -24.96 13.50 6.79
N GLY A 183 -24.03 14.00 7.62
CA GLY A 183 -24.23 15.07 8.59
C GLY A 183 -24.86 14.60 9.92
N GLY A 184 -25.19 13.32 10.04
CA GLY A 184 -25.66 12.70 11.26
C GLY A 184 -24.53 12.20 12.17
N LYS A 185 -24.93 11.76 13.36
CA LYS A 185 -24.06 11.09 14.32
C LYS A 185 -24.76 9.89 14.93
N ASP A 186 -24.01 8.85 15.24
CA ASP A 186 -24.50 7.71 15.99
C ASP A 186 -24.58 8.00 17.50
N ASP A 187 -25.05 7.01 18.28
CA ASP A 187 -25.19 7.11 19.74
C ASP A 187 -23.85 7.32 20.47
N TYR A 188 -22.72 7.09 19.78
CA TYR A 188 -21.36 7.30 20.29
C TYR A 188 -20.77 8.65 19.85
N GLY A 189 -21.50 9.42 19.02
CA GLY A 189 -21.09 10.72 18.51
C GLY A 189 -20.15 10.64 17.29
N GLU A 190 -19.98 9.46 16.70
CA GLU A 190 -19.25 9.26 15.44
C GLU A 190 -20.11 9.65 14.24
N GLU A 191 -19.48 10.17 13.19
CA GLU A 191 -20.20 10.61 11.99
C GLU A 191 -20.87 9.42 11.29
N THR A 192 -22.15 9.57 10.91
CA THR A 192 -22.86 8.59 10.08
C THR A 192 -22.66 8.91 8.60
N GLY A 193 -22.71 7.88 7.75
CA GLY A 193 -22.46 8.06 6.33
C GLY A 193 -22.27 6.76 5.58
N LYS A 194 -21.67 6.85 4.39
CA LYS A 194 -21.42 5.71 3.51
C LYS A 194 -19.99 5.71 2.96
N LEU A 195 -19.55 4.55 2.50
CA LEU A 195 -18.28 4.41 1.77
C LEU A 195 -18.54 4.46 0.26
N VAL A 196 -17.78 5.31 -0.43
CA VAL A 196 -17.80 5.44 -1.89
C VAL A 196 -16.44 5.08 -2.44
N SER A 197 -16.41 4.30 -3.52
CA SER A 197 -15.17 3.98 -4.23
C SER A 197 -14.96 4.94 -5.40
N LYS A 198 -13.73 5.45 -5.54
CA LYS A 198 -13.29 6.22 -6.70
C LYS A 198 -12.04 5.58 -7.29
N TYR A 199 -11.97 5.45 -8.61
CA TYR A 199 -10.83 4.86 -9.30
C TYR A 199 -10.14 5.94 -10.12
N GLN A 200 -8.83 6.05 -9.96
CA GLN A 200 -8.04 7.11 -10.60
C GLN A 200 -6.72 6.55 -11.13
N ALA A 201 -6.14 7.29 -12.06
CA ALA A 201 -4.79 7.09 -12.52
C ALA A 201 -4.04 8.43 -12.50
N VAL A 202 -2.75 8.37 -12.17
CA VAL A 202 -1.83 9.51 -12.26
C VAL A 202 -0.61 9.11 -13.09
N SER A 203 -0.11 10.04 -13.90
CA SER A 203 1.12 9.84 -14.67
C SER A 203 2.35 9.84 -13.76
N LEU A 204 3.25 8.91 -14.00
CA LEU A 204 4.57 8.87 -13.35
C LEU A 204 5.56 9.87 -13.95
N GLU A 205 5.31 10.37 -15.15
CA GLU A 205 6.13 11.37 -15.83
C GLU A 205 5.73 12.79 -15.43
N ASN A 206 4.42 13.03 -15.31
CA ASN A 206 3.85 14.33 -14.94
C ASN A 206 2.72 14.14 -13.92
N PRO A 207 3.01 14.21 -12.60
CA PRO A 207 2.00 13.94 -11.56
C PRO A 207 0.77 14.85 -11.56
N GLU A 208 0.80 15.96 -12.30
CA GLU A 208 -0.37 16.83 -12.53
C GLU A 208 -1.38 16.21 -13.52
N ASP A 209 -0.95 15.26 -14.35
CA ASP A 209 -1.81 14.50 -15.25
C ASP A 209 -2.53 13.40 -14.47
N ILE A 210 -3.76 13.71 -14.06
CA ILE A 210 -4.66 12.80 -13.34
C ILE A 210 -5.90 12.52 -14.21
N GLY A 211 -6.40 11.28 -14.16
CA GLY A 211 -7.64 10.91 -14.84
C GLY A 211 -8.48 9.92 -14.04
N ASP A 212 -9.78 9.99 -14.24
CA ASP A 212 -10.70 8.99 -13.68
C ASP A 212 -10.61 7.68 -14.48
N VAL A 213 -10.81 6.57 -13.77
CA VAL A 213 -10.85 5.21 -14.31
C VAL A 213 -12.23 4.64 -14.07
N SER A 214 -12.82 3.96 -15.05
CA SER A 214 -14.07 3.25 -14.78
C SER A 214 -13.82 2.01 -13.92
N GLU A 215 -14.78 1.63 -13.09
CA GLU A 215 -14.69 0.39 -12.28
C GLU A 215 -14.41 -0.85 -13.15
N GLN A 216 -14.99 -0.90 -14.35
CA GLN A 216 -14.77 -1.99 -15.30
C GLN A 216 -13.32 -2.03 -15.80
N GLN A 217 -12.75 -0.88 -16.18
CA GLN A 217 -11.34 -0.80 -16.58
C GLN A 217 -10.43 -1.18 -15.42
N PHE A 218 -10.68 -0.63 -14.24
CA PHE A 218 -9.90 -0.93 -13.04
C PHE A 218 -9.94 -2.43 -12.72
N SER A 219 -11.13 -3.04 -12.72
CA SER A 219 -11.30 -4.46 -12.46
C SER A 219 -10.58 -5.32 -13.50
N SER A 220 -10.65 -4.94 -14.78
CA SER A 220 -9.94 -5.63 -15.85
C SER A 220 -8.42 -5.57 -15.68
N ILE A 221 -7.89 -4.44 -15.22
CA ILE A 221 -6.46 -4.21 -14.99
C ILE A 221 -5.96 -4.98 -13.77
N MET A 222 -6.77 -5.03 -12.70
CA MET A 222 -6.39 -5.67 -11.43
C MET A 222 -6.63 -7.19 -11.41
N THR A 223 -7.17 -7.78 -12.47
CA THR A 223 -7.51 -9.21 -12.50
C THR A 223 -6.34 -10.06 -12.99
N LEU A 224 -5.95 -11.06 -12.19
CA LEU A 224 -5.06 -12.13 -12.61
C LEU A 224 -5.84 -13.35 -13.07
N ASN A 225 -5.46 -13.89 -14.23
CA ASN A 225 -5.96 -15.17 -14.71
C ASN A 225 -5.11 -16.30 -14.13
N TYR A 226 -5.76 -17.20 -13.41
CA TYR A 226 -5.12 -18.34 -12.78
C TYR A 226 -5.40 -19.63 -13.57
N PRO A 227 -4.47 -20.60 -13.60
CA PRO A 227 -4.69 -21.86 -14.31
C PRO A 227 -5.86 -22.67 -13.72
N PHE A 228 -6.15 -22.51 -12.43
CA PHE A 228 -7.27 -23.18 -11.76
C PHE A 228 -8.22 -22.12 -11.20
N ASN A 229 -9.52 -22.31 -11.42
CA ASN A 229 -10.55 -21.48 -10.81
C ASN A 229 -10.96 -22.01 -9.42
N GLN A 230 -11.73 -21.21 -8.67
CA GLN A 230 -12.17 -21.55 -7.32
C GLN A 230 -12.93 -22.88 -7.24
N THR A 231 -13.77 -23.19 -8.24
CA THR A 231 -14.56 -24.43 -8.27
C THR A 231 -13.67 -25.65 -8.41
N GLU A 232 -12.69 -25.59 -9.32
CA GLU A 232 -11.68 -26.64 -9.49
C GLU A 232 -10.89 -26.84 -8.19
N LEU A 233 -10.36 -25.77 -7.59
CA LEU A 233 -9.58 -25.85 -6.35
C LEU A 233 -10.40 -26.45 -5.19
N ASN A 234 -11.66 -26.03 -5.03
CA ASN A 234 -12.55 -26.57 -4.00
C ASN A 234 -12.79 -28.08 -4.20
N GLN A 235 -12.88 -28.54 -5.45
CA GLN A 235 -13.03 -29.96 -5.75
C GLN A 235 -11.77 -30.74 -5.35
N TYR A 236 -10.58 -30.29 -5.76
CA TYR A 236 -9.33 -30.96 -5.38
C TYR A 236 -9.11 -31.00 -3.87
N LEU A 237 -9.45 -29.90 -3.17
CA LEU A 237 -9.38 -29.85 -1.71
C LEU A 237 -10.32 -30.87 -1.07
N ARG A 238 -11.58 -30.96 -1.54
CA ARG A 238 -12.56 -31.93 -1.03
C ARG A 238 -12.11 -33.37 -1.24
N GLU A 239 -11.62 -33.69 -2.44
CA GLU A 239 -11.10 -35.03 -2.76
C GLU A 239 -9.90 -35.43 -1.90
N ALA A 240 -9.11 -34.44 -1.45
CA ALA A 240 -7.99 -34.63 -0.53
C ALA A 240 -8.38 -34.57 0.96
N GLY A 241 -9.67 -34.43 1.31
CA GLY A 241 -10.15 -34.37 2.70
C GLY A 241 -10.11 -32.99 3.36
N TYR A 242 -10.06 -31.92 2.57
CA TYR A 242 -10.00 -30.51 3.02
C TYR A 242 -11.33 -29.77 2.77
N ASP A 243 -12.48 -30.43 2.95
CA ASP A 243 -13.83 -29.93 2.63
C ASP A 243 -14.21 -28.57 3.24
N ASN A 244 -13.60 -28.23 4.38
CA ASN A 244 -13.87 -26.99 5.11
C ASN A 244 -12.73 -25.96 4.97
N PHE A 245 -11.88 -26.09 3.96
CA PHE A 245 -10.82 -25.12 3.68
C PHE A 245 -11.23 -24.15 2.58
N SER A 246 -10.75 -22.92 2.68
CA SER A 246 -10.97 -21.87 1.68
C SER A 246 -9.64 -21.28 1.26
N VAL A 247 -9.45 -21.09 -0.05
CA VAL A 247 -8.27 -20.43 -0.62
C VAL A 247 -8.23 -18.97 -0.15
N LYS A 248 -7.06 -18.49 0.24
CA LYS A 248 -6.86 -17.12 0.77
C LYS A 248 -5.94 -16.28 -0.10
N SER A 249 -4.86 -16.88 -0.58
CA SER A 249 -3.91 -16.26 -1.47
C SER A 249 -3.40 -17.30 -2.45
N ALA A 250 -3.04 -16.88 -3.67
CA ALA A 250 -2.52 -17.76 -4.69
C ALA A 250 -1.49 -17.04 -5.56
N TYR A 251 -0.58 -17.81 -6.14
CA TYR A 251 0.37 -17.35 -7.15
C TYR A 251 0.53 -18.44 -8.19
N SER A 252 0.69 -18.07 -9.47
CA SER A 252 0.95 -19.02 -10.54
C SER A 252 2.31 -18.78 -11.19
N VAL A 253 3.07 -19.86 -11.35
CA VAL A 253 4.30 -19.92 -12.14
C VAL A 253 4.05 -20.91 -13.27
N SER A 254 3.89 -20.39 -14.49
CA SER A 254 3.41 -21.16 -15.64
C SER A 254 2.12 -21.92 -15.32
N ASP A 255 2.11 -23.24 -15.50
CA ASP A 255 0.95 -24.11 -15.28
C ASP A 255 0.78 -24.59 -13.82
N THR A 256 1.67 -24.17 -12.92
CA THR A 256 1.64 -24.56 -11.51
C THR A 256 1.14 -23.40 -10.66
N MET A 257 0.14 -23.68 -9.84
CA MET A 257 -0.36 -22.76 -8.83
C MET A 257 0.14 -23.18 -7.45
N TYR A 258 0.52 -22.18 -6.66
CA TYR A 258 0.82 -22.27 -5.24
C TYR A 258 -0.22 -21.44 -4.49
N PHE A 259 -0.80 -21.97 -3.42
CA PHE A 259 -1.88 -21.27 -2.74
C PHE A 259 -1.99 -21.62 -1.27
N GLU A 260 -2.35 -20.61 -0.49
CA GLU A 260 -2.71 -20.73 0.93
C GLU A 260 -4.19 -21.11 1.03
N THR A 261 -4.48 -22.05 1.92
CA THR A 261 -5.84 -22.35 2.36
C THR A 261 -5.95 -22.22 3.87
N ARG A 262 -7.15 -21.84 4.33
CA ARG A 262 -7.46 -21.75 5.75
C ARG A 262 -8.75 -22.47 6.09
N ARG A 263 -8.75 -23.22 7.20
CA ARG A 263 -9.96 -23.87 7.71
C ARG A 263 -11.01 -22.82 8.07
N MET A 264 -12.24 -23.04 7.62
CA MET A 264 -13.37 -22.15 7.81
C MET A 264 -13.96 -22.21 9.23
N LYS A 265 -13.69 -23.30 9.97
CA LYS A 265 -14.12 -23.53 11.35
C LYS A 265 -12.89 -23.74 12.24
N ASN A 266 -13.05 -23.55 13.54
CA ASN A 266 -11.97 -23.84 14.49
C ASN A 266 -11.68 -25.36 14.53
N PRO A 267 -10.41 -25.77 14.71
CA PRO A 267 -9.20 -24.92 14.71
C PRO A 267 -8.89 -24.31 13.34
N ARG A 268 -8.40 -23.07 13.30
CA ARG A 268 -8.22 -22.23 12.08
C ARG A 268 -6.92 -22.53 11.32
N ASP A 269 -6.62 -23.81 11.11
CA ASP A 269 -5.37 -24.27 10.49
C ASP A 269 -5.13 -23.65 9.11
N THR A 270 -3.86 -23.45 8.81
CA THR A 270 -3.39 -22.85 7.55
C THR A 270 -2.49 -23.83 6.82
N VAL A 271 -2.71 -24.00 5.52
CA VAL A 271 -2.05 -25.03 4.71
C VAL A 271 -1.65 -24.45 3.36
N ILE A 272 -0.41 -24.70 2.94
CA ILE A 272 0.10 -24.34 1.62
C ILE A 272 0.06 -25.56 0.72
N PHE A 273 -0.53 -25.39 -0.45
CA PHE A 273 -0.56 -26.41 -1.49
C PHE A 273 0.10 -25.92 -2.78
N SER A 274 0.46 -26.87 -3.64
CA SER A 274 0.60 -26.64 -5.07
C SER A 274 -0.26 -27.60 -5.89
N ILE A 275 -0.58 -27.18 -7.11
CA ILE A 275 -1.24 -28.01 -8.13
C ILE A 275 -0.79 -27.59 -9.52
N SER A 276 -0.51 -28.54 -10.42
CA SER A 276 -0.06 -28.27 -11.78
C SER A 276 -1.03 -28.82 -12.82
N LYS A 277 -1.21 -28.13 -13.96
CA LYS A 277 -2.01 -28.69 -15.08
C LYS A 277 -1.37 -29.93 -15.72
N LYS A 278 -0.10 -30.21 -15.44
CA LYS A 278 0.63 -31.37 -15.97
C LYS A 278 0.11 -32.70 -15.41
N ASP A 279 -0.24 -32.73 -14.12
CA ASP A 279 -0.65 -33.94 -13.42
C ASP A 279 -1.97 -33.81 -12.65
N SER A 280 -2.48 -32.58 -12.49
CA SER A 280 -3.69 -32.25 -11.74
C SER A 280 -3.69 -32.84 -10.32
N LYS A 281 -2.50 -32.97 -9.73
CA LYS A 281 -2.33 -33.54 -8.39
C LYS A 281 -2.10 -32.44 -7.37
N LEU A 282 -2.94 -32.44 -6.33
CA LEU A 282 -2.76 -31.57 -5.18
C LEU A 282 -1.57 -32.06 -4.34
N ASN A 283 -0.58 -31.19 -4.14
CA ASN A 283 0.61 -31.46 -3.36
C ASN A 283 0.62 -30.60 -2.09
N LEU A 284 0.64 -31.24 -0.92
CA LEU A 284 0.81 -30.56 0.36
C LEU A 284 2.26 -30.08 0.48
N ILE A 285 2.47 -28.78 0.64
CA ILE A 285 3.79 -28.17 0.84
C ILE A 285 4.06 -27.99 2.33
N ALA A 286 3.13 -27.34 3.04
CA ALA A 286 3.29 -27.04 4.45
C ALA A 286 1.94 -26.98 5.15
N ARG A 287 1.94 -27.31 6.44
CA ARG A 287 0.78 -27.25 7.31
C ARG A 287 1.17 -26.59 8.63
N TYR A 288 0.37 -25.61 9.03
CA TYR A 288 0.49 -24.87 10.27
C TYR A 288 -0.79 -25.12 11.08
N ASP A 289 -0.72 -26.08 11.99
CA ASP A 289 -1.83 -26.43 12.87
C ASP A 289 -2.00 -25.38 13.96
N THR A 290 -3.25 -25.05 14.26
CA THR A 290 -3.59 -24.21 15.40
C THR A 290 -3.18 -24.91 16.69
N VAL A 291 -2.50 -24.21 17.59
CA VAL A 291 -2.18 -24.74 18.93
C VAL A 291 -3.22 -24.22 19.91
N GLU A 292 -3.87 -25.12 20.63
CA GLU A 292 -4.81 -24.79 21.72
C GLU A 292 -4.25 -25.30 23.04
N GLU A 293 -3.94 -24.38 23.95
CA GLU A 293 -3.59 -24.65 25.34
C GLU A 293 -4.64 -24.03 26.28
N ASN A 294 -4.63 -24.43 27.56
CA ASN A 294 -5.68 -24.06 28.53
C ASN A 294 -5.98 -22.56 28.61
N ASP A 295 -4.98 -21.71 28.37
CA ASP A 295 -5.08 -20.26 28.52
C ASP A 295 -4.91 -19.47 27.22
N TYR A 296 -4.50 -20.11 26.13
CA TYR A 296 -4.23 -19.41 24.87
C TYR A 296 -4.36 -20.28 23.62
N THR A 297 -4.57 -19.61 22.49
CA THR A 297 -4.58 -20.19 21.14
C THR A 297 -3.49 -19.54 20.29
N ILE A 298 -2.74 -20.33 19.53
CA ILE A 298 -1.78 -19.83 18.53
C ILE A 298 -2.33 -20.14 17.13
N GLU A 299 -2.59 -19.09 16.35
CA GLU A 299 -3.03 -19.19 14.98
C GLU A 299 -1.95 -18.71 14.00
N TYR A 300 -1.96 -19.30 12.80
CA TYR A 300 -1.04 -18.95 11.72
C TYR A 300 -1.81 -18.42 10.51
N THR A 301 -1.32 -17.36 9.89
CA THR A 301 -1.81 -16.83 8.61
C THR A 301 -0.66 -16.34 7.77
N LEU A 302 -0.79 -16.33 6.45
CA LEU A 302 0.24 -15.78 5.57
C LEU A 302 -0.18 -14.41 5.03
N THR A 303 0.79 -13.52 4.89
CA THR A 303 0.70 -12.39 3.95
C THR A 303 1.19 -12.91 2.60
N GLY A 304 0.40 -12.67 1.54
CA GLY A 304 0.47 -13.34 0.24
C GLY A 304 1.85 -13.45 -0.42
N PHE A 305 1.89 -14.20 -1.52
CA PHE A 305 3.15 -14.55 -2.17
C PHE A 305 3.69 -13.44 -3.09
N SER A 306 5.02 -13.32 -3.13
CA SER A 306 5.78 -12.59 -4.15
C SER A 306 6.85 -13.51 -4.74
N TYR A 307 6.90 -13.62 -6.06
CA TYR A 307 7.82 -14.50 -6.78
C TYR A 307 9.11 -13.79 -7.18
N ASN A 308 10.22 -14.52 -7.13
CA ASN A 308 11.47 -14.13 -7.75
C ASN A 308 11.88 -15.20 -8.78
N GLU A 309 12.12 -14.76 -10.01
CA GLU A 309 12.50 -15.64 -11.11
C GLU A 309 13.95 -16.11 -10.99
N SER A 310 14.87 -15.25 -10.52
CA SER A 310 16.31 -15.57 -10.50
C SER A 310 16.68 -16.74 -9.60
N ASP A 311 15.93 -16.94 -8.52
CA ASP A 311 16.10 -18.07 -7.61
C ASP A 311 14.86 -18.97 -7.51
N ASN A 312 13.93 -18.84 -8.46
CA ASN A 312 12.74 -19.68 -8.59
C ASN A 312 12.03 -19.92 -7.26
N SER A 313 11.70 -18.84 -6.55
CA SER A 313 11.19 -18.91 -5.17
C SER A 313 10.02 -17.97 -4.92
N LEU A 314 9.10 -18.40 -4.05
CA LEU A 314 8.06 -17.55 -3.49
C LEU A 314 8.46 -17.06 -2.11
N TYR A 315 8.25 -15.79 -1.86
CA TYR A 315 8.42 -15.14 -0.57
C TYR A 315 7.06 -14.83 0.02
N TYR A 316 6.94 -14.97 1.33
CA TYR A 316 5.72 -14.65 2.08
C TYR A 316 6.07 -14.34 3.53
N ILE A 317 5.14 -13.71 4.25
CA ILE A 317 5.31 -13.46 5.69
C ILE A 317 4.37 -14.40 6.45
N LEU A 318 4.93 -15.29 7.27
CA LEU A 318 4.16 -16.12 8.19
C LEU A 318 3.86 -15.30 9.46
N SER A 319 2.58 -15.01 9.68
CA SER A 319 2.10 -14.35 10.88
C SER A 319 1.64 -15.40 11.88
N THR A 320 2.23 -15.37 13.07
CA THR A 320 1.81 -16.16 14.24
C THR A 320 1.17 -15.24 15.25
N ARG A 321 -0.07 -15.53 15.66
CA ARG A 321 -0.82 -14.73 16.63
C ARG A 321 -1.21 -15.57 17.83
N LYS A 322 -0.76 -15.14 19.01
CA LYS A 322 -1.14 -15.71 20.29
C LYS A 322 -2.31 -14.94 20.85
N ARG A 323 -3.39 -15.63 21.18
CA ARG A 323 -4.62 -15.07 21.74
C ARG A 323 -4.92 -15.68 23.09
N ASP A 324 -5.37 -14.88 24.04
CA ASP A 324 -5.89 -15.41 25.31
C ASP A 324 -7.29 -16.04 25.12
N LYS A 325 -7.84 -16.61 26.19
CA LYS A 325 -9.21 -17.16 26.22
C LYS A 325 -10.33 -16.15 25.89
N ASN A 326 -10.04 -14.85 25.99
CA ASN A 326 -10.97 -13.77 25.63
C ASN A 326 -10.76 -13.31 24.17
N ASN A 327 -9.97 -14.05 23.38
CA ASN A 327 -9.64 -13.76 21.99
C ASN A 327 -8.78 -12.49 21.78
N VAL A 328 -8.19 -11.95 22.85
CA VAL A 328 -7.31 -10.78 22.82
C VAL A 328 -5.92 -11.20 22.35
N ILE A 329 -5.36 -10.47 21.38
CA ILE A 329 -3.99 -10.72 20.90
C ILE A 329 -3.02 -10.34 22.02
N THR A 330 -2.26 -11.33 22.50
CA THR A 330 -1.24 -11.18 23.55
C THR A 330 0.18 -11.36 23.01
N GLY A 331 0.32 -11.92 21.81
CA GLY A 331 1.60 -11.98 21.11
C GLY A 331 1.43 -11.98 19.60
N GLU A 332 2.40 -11.39 18.90
CA GLU A 332 2.54 -11.41 17.45
C GLU A 332 3.99 -11.71 17.05
N LYS A 333 4.18 -12.68 16.15
CA LYS A 333 5.46 -12.99 15.52
C LYS A 333 5.29 -13.01 14.02
N LEU A 334 6.15 -12.32 13.30
CA LEU A 334 6.18 -12.28 11.84
C LEU A 334 7.51 -12.87 11.38
N GLU A 335 7.45 -13.89 10.53
CA GLU A 335 8.61 -14.56 9.97
C GLU A 335 8.61 -14.37 8.45
N MET A 336 9.70 -13.85 7.90
CA MET A 336 9.92 -13.79 6.47
C MET A 336 10.33 -15.18 5.98
N CYS A 337 9.56 -15.77 5.10
CA CYS A 337 9.78 -17.13 4.62
C CYS A 337 10.09 -17.13 3.12
N LYS A 338 10.97 -18.05 2.72
CA LYS A 338 11.27 -18.41 1.33
C LYS A 338 10.81 -19.84 1.08
N LEU A 339 9.96 -20.04 0.07
CA LEU A 339 9.60 -21.32 -0.50
C LEU A 339 10.36 -21.51 -1.82
N ASP A 340 11.35 -22.40 -1.82
CA ASP A 340 12.09 -22.79 -3.02
C ASP A 340 11.22 -23.73 -3.87
N LEU A 341 10.87 -23.32 -5.09
CA LEU A 341 9.92 -24.05 -5.94
C LEU A 341 10.54 -25.30 -6.59
N SER A 342 11.86 -25.41 -6.60
CA SER A 342 12.58 -26.57 -7.16
C SER A 342 12.55 -27.75 -6.20
N SER A 343 12.56 -27.48 -4.90
CA SER A 343 12.59 -28.47 -3.82
C SER A 343 11.30 -28.54 -2.99
N ASN A 344 10.41 -27.55 -3.12
CA ASN A 344 9.29 -27.29 -2.21
C ASN A 344 9.72 -27.16 -0.75
N SER A 345 10.94 -26.69 -0.50
CA SER A 345 11.47 -26.48 0.85
C SER A 345 11.21 -25.05 1.33
N ILE A 346 10.92 -24.91 2.61
CA ILE A 346 10.68 -23.61 3.26
C ILE A 346 11.83 -23.28 4.19
N THR A 347 12.35 -22.08 4.07
CA THR A 347 13.37 -21.51 4.97
C THR A 347 12.87 -20.21 5.57
N VAL A 348 13.07 -20.03 6.88
CA VAL A 348 12.87 -18.73 7.53
C VAL A 348 14.12 -17.89 7.31
N ILE A 349 13.95 -16.73 6.68
CA ILE A 349 15.02 -15.78 6.38
C ILE A 349 15.30 -14.89 7.58
N ASP A 350 14.25 -14.35 8.19
CA ASP A 350 14.34 -13.45 9.33
C ASP A 350 13.05 -13.52 10.18
N THR A 351 13.19 -13.28 11.49
CA THR A 351 12.07 -13.00 12.38
C THR A 351 11.89 -11.49 12.43
N ILE A 352 11.14 -10.95 11.47
CA ILE A 352 11.02 -9.50 11.25
C ILE A 352 10.28 -8.77 12.37
N LEU A 353 9.49 -9.49 13.18
CA LEU A 353 8.84 -9.01 14.40
C LEU A 353 8.63 -10.18 15.38
N SER A 354 8.88 -9.97 16.67
CA SER A 354 8.47 -10.90 17.73
C SER A 354 8.14 -10.12 19.01
N LYS A 355 6.87 -10.19 19.43
CA LYS A 355 6.35 -9.54 20.64
C LYS A 355 5.43 -10.54 21.36
N GLY A 356 5.63 -10.73 22.67
CA GLY A 356 4.74 -11.56 23.49
C GLY A 356 4.80 -13.07 23.22
N PHE A 357 5.85 -13.53 22.54
CA PHE A 357 6.16 -14.95 22.30
C PHE A 357 7.36 -15.42 23.10
#